data_AF-A0A7S3TQ15-F1
#
_entry.id   AF-A0A7S3TQ15-F1
#
_cell.length_a   1.000
_cell.length_b   1.000
_cell.length_c   1.000
_cell.angle_alpha   90.00
_cell.angle_beta   90.00
_cell.angle_gamma   90.00
#
_symmetry.space_group_name_H-M   'P 1'
#
loop_
_entity.id
_entity.type
_entity.pdbx_description
1 polymer ?
#
loop_
_entity_poly.entity_id
_entity_poly.type
_entity_poly.pdbx_seq_one_letter_code
_entity_poly.pdbx_strand_id
1 'polypeptide(L)'
;MVHFVFNLQYYLMFEVIQCSWEELVAALAAASDLDGLIGAHSAFLSAVVQKAMLGPENAPLLEALDALFETILRFAKSQELLYIHLLEQRAAAKQMAAAAAANTAAGGWGAAGAAEAEALLAEGDAPPLQPHFYEQLRVHAAQYRQQFAAFFAQVTRHASLDLTFLSFRLDFNAYYESLGGA
;
A
#
# COMPACT_ATOMS: atom_id res chain seq x y z
N MET A 1 -0.88 -2.13 -4.99
CA MET A 1 -0.77 -1.69 -3.58
C MET A 1 -1.17 -0.23 -3.43
N VAL A 2 -0.39 0.73 -3.94
CA VAL A 2 -0.70 2.18 -3.80
C VAL A 2 -2.10 2.54 -4.34
N HIS A 3 -2.43 2.11 -5.56
CA HIS A 3 -3.78 2.34 -6.12
C HIS A 3 -4.91 1.78 -5.25
N PHE A 4 -4.71 0.58 -4.67
CA PHE A 4 -5.68 -0.03 -3.77
C PHE A 4 -5.89 0.84 -2.52
N VAL A 5 -4.81 1.26 -1.86
CA VAL A 5 -4.88 2.09 -0.65
C VAL A 5 -5.60 3.40 -0.94
N PHE A 6 -5.26 4.08 -2.04
CA PHE A 6 -5.93 5.32 -2.40
C PHE A 6 -7.41 5.12 -2.71
N ASN A 7 -7.77 4.13 -3.54
CA ASN A 7 -9.17 3.88 -3.86
C ASN A 7 -10.01 3.54 -2.62
N LEU A 8 -9.45 2.76 -1.69
CA LEU A 8 -10.10 2.46 -0.42
C LEU A 8 -10.26 3.71 0.46
N GLN A 9 -9.22 4.56 0.53
CA GLN A 9 -9.30 5.82 1.26
C GLN A 9 -10.37 6.76 0.67
N TYR A 10 -10.44 6.85 -0.66
CA TYR A 10 -11.47 7.63 -1.36
C TYR A 10 -12.88 7.12 -1.06
N TYR A 11 -13.07 5.80 -1.08
CA TYR A 11 -14.35 5.18 -0.70
C TYR A 11 -14.76 5.56 0.73
N LEU A 12 -13.86 5.35 1.71
CA LEU A 12 -14.15 5.64 3.11
C LEU A 12 -14.47 7.13 3.33
N MET A 13 -13.70 8.03 2.71
CA MET A 13 -13.86 9.47 2.93
C MET A 13 -15.11 10.02 2.24
N PHE A 14 -15.32 9.71 0.96
CA PHE A 14 -16.35 10.37 0.15
C PHE A 14 -17.65 9.59 0.05
N GLU A 15 -17.63 8.26 0.06
CA GLU A 15 -18.86 7.47 -0.10
C GLU A 15 -19.43 7.01 1.24
N VAL A 16 -18.56 6.76 2.22
CA VAL A 16 -19.02 6.37 3.57
C VAL A 16 -19.23 7.59 4.44
N ILE A 17 -18.17 8.34 4.74
CA ILE A 17 -18.24 9.42 5.75
C ILE A 17 -19.06 10.60 5.23
N GLN A 18 -18.72 11.14 4.06
CA GLN A 18 -19.39 12.33 3.54
C GLN A 18 -20.89 12.11 3.28
N CYS A 19 -21.28 11.03 2.59
CA CYS A 19 -22.68 10.73 2.35
C CYS A 19 -23.47 10.51 3.65
N SER A 20 -22.93 9.72 4.59
CA SER A 20 -23.60 9.48 5.87
C SER A 20 -23.71 10.77 6.71
N TRP A 21 -22.72 11.67 6.60
CA TRP A 21 -22.75 12.97 7.27
C TRP A 21 -23.86 13.88 6.72
N GLU A 22 -24.04 13.93 5.40
CA GLU A 22 -25.12 14.69 4.78
C GLU A 22 -26.50 14.17 5.22
N GLU A 23 -26.67 12.84 5.28
CA GLU A 23 -27.88 12.20 5.83
C GLU A 23 -28.12 12.57 7.29
N LEU A 24 -27.06 12.57 8.12
CA LEU A 24 -27.14 12.96 9.52
C LEU A 24 -27.59 14.41 9.68
N VAL A 25 -26.98 15.35 8.94
CA VAL A 25 -27.32 16.78 9.05
C VAL A 25 -28.78 17.01 8.69
N ALA A 26 -29.29 16.35 7.64
CA ALA A 26 -30.70 16.42 7.28
C ALA A 26 -31.62 15.83 8.37
N ALA A 27 -31.25 14.67 8.93
CA ALA A 27 -32.01 14.01 9.98
C ALA A 27 -32.03 14.83 11.29
N LEU A 28 -30.91 15.45 11.66
CA LEU A 28 -30.83 16.33 12.84
C LEU A 28 -31.68 17.59 12.66
N ALA A 29 -31.73 18.17 11.46
CA ALA A 29 -32.57 19.33 11.18
C ALA A 29 -34.07 19.00 11.22
N ALA A 30 -34.45 17.76 10.91
CA ALA A 30 -35.83 17.28 10.93
C ALA A 30 -36.29 16.80 12.32
N ALA A 31 -35.38 16.52 13.25
CA ALA A 31 -35.71 16.00 14.57
C ALA A 31 -36.38 17.06 15.46
N SER A 32 -37.53 16.71 16.05
CA SER A 32 -38.30 17.60 16.92
C SER A 32 -38.00 17.44 18.41
N ASP A 33 -37.37 16.33 18.80
CA ASP A 33 -37.09 15.97 20.19
C ASP A 33 -35.71 15.32 20.34
N LEU A 34 -35.30 15.10 21.59
CA LEU A 34 -34.01 14.50 21.92
C LEU A 34 -33.90 13.06 21.43
N ASP A 35 -34.99 12.29 21.47
CA ASP A 35 -35.00 10.89 21.04
C ASP A 35 -34.77 10.79 19.52
N GLY A 36 -35.33 11.72 18.74
CA GLY A 36 -35.06 11.85 17.31
C GLY A 36 -33.60 12.18 17.01
N LEU A 37 -32.96 13.06 17.82
CA LEU A 37 -31.53 13.35 17.68
C LEU A 37 -30.66 12.12 17.99
N ILE A 38 -30.98 11.40 19.07
CA ILE A 38 -30.28 10.16 19.45
C ILE A 38 -30.47 9.10 18.36
N GLY A 39 -31.67 8.96 17.81
CA GLY A 39 -31.98 8.04 16.72
C GLY A 39 -31.19 8.36 15.45
N ALA A 40 -31.17 9.63 15.02
CA ALA A 40 -30.42 10.09 13.86
C ALA A 40 -28.92 9.81 14.00
N HIS A 41 -28.34 10.13 15.17
CA HIS A 41 -26.94 9.86 15.45
C HIS A 41 -26.62 8.37 15.48
N SER A 42 -27.50 7.55 16.07
CA SER A 42 -27.31 6.10 16.15
C SER A 42 -27.38 5.45 14.76
N ALA A 43 -28.30 5.93 13.90
CA ALA A 43 -28.40 5.50 12.52
C ALA A 43 -27.14 5.86 11.72
N PHE A 44 -26.62 7.08 11.88
CA PHE A 44 -25.35 7.51 11.28
C PHE A 44 -24.19 6.60 11.68
N LEU A 45 -24.00 6.34 12.98
CA LEU A 45 -22.92 5.48 13.45
C LEU A 45 -23.04 4.06 12.90
N SER A 46 -24.26 3.49 12.90
CA SER A 46 -24.51 2.16 12.35
C SER A 46 -24.18 2.11 10.85
N ALA A 47 -24.60 3.12 10.09
CA ALA A 47 -24.32 3.22 8.66
C ALA A 47 -22.81 3.31 8.39
N VAL A 48 -22.07 4.16 9.11
CA VAL A 48 -20.62 4.29 8.96
C VAL A 48 -19.91 2.99 9.31
N VAL A 49 -20.25 2.34 10.43
CA VAL A 49 -19.63 1.08 10.87
C VAL A 49 -19.86 -0.04 9.84
N GLN A 50 -21.08 -0.17 9.33
CA GLN A 50 -21.40 -1.19 8.34
C GLN A 50 -20.71 -0.93 6.99
N LYS A 51 -20.84 0.29 6.45
CA LYS A 51 -20.25 0.67 5.15
C LYS A 51 -18.72 0.69 5.17
N ALA A 52 -18.10 0.98 6.32
CA ALA A 52 -16.65 0.93 6.51
C ALA A 52 -16.09 -0.49 6.76
N MET A 53 -16.93 -1.54 6.64
CA MET A 53 -16.54 -2.93 6.88
C MET A 53 -16.14 -3.25 8.33
N LEU A 54 -16.54 -2.42 9.30
CA LEU A 54 -16.22 -2.59 10.72
C LEU A 54 -17.32 -3.31 11.52
N GLY A 55 -18.45 -3.60 10.87
CA GLY A 55 -19.55 -4.36 11.47
C GLY A 55 -19.18 -5.83 11.74
N PRO A 56 -19.84 -6.49 12.71
CA PRO A 56 -19.57 -7.89 13.05
C PRO A 56 -19.83 -8.86 11.88
N GLU A 57 -20.75 -8.51 10.98
CA GLU A 57 -21.06 -9.28 9.77
C GLU A 57 -19.92 -9.24 8.75
N ASN A 58 -19.09 -8.20 8.82
CA ASN A 58 -17.95 -7.95 7.96
C ASN A 58 -16.61 -8.40 8.58
N ALA A 59 -16.64 -9.10 9.72
CA ALA A 59 -15.44 -9.62 10.37
C ALA A 59 -14.46 -10.35 9.43
N PRO A 60 -14.89 -11.31 8.57
CA PRO A 60 -13.96 -11.97 7.65
C PRO A 60 -13.36 -11.02 6.59
N LEU A 61 -14.11 -9.99 6.20
CA LEU A 61 -13.66 -8.98 5.25
C LEU A 61 -12.62 -8.05 5.89
N LEU A 62 -12.83 -7.67 7.14
CA LEU A 62 -11.89 -6.89 7.94
C LEU A 62 -10.60 -7.68 8.19
N GLU A 63 -10.68 -8.96 8.54
CA GLU A 63 -9.50 -9.83 8.68
C GLU A 63 -8.69 -9.92 7.38
N ALA A 64 -9.37 -10.04 6.23
CA ALA A 64 -8.71 -10.04 4.93
C ALA A 64 -8.07 -8.68 4.61
N LEU A 65 -8.70 -7.58 5.01
CA LEU A 65 -8.17 -6.22 4.85
C LEU A 65 -6.94 -5.99 5.73
N ASP A 66 -6.96 -6.45 6.98
CA ASP A 66 -5.82 -6.37 7.90
C ASP A 66 -4.62 -7.18 7.38
N ALA A 67 -4.86 -8.41 6.90
CA ALA A 67 -3.82 -9.23 6.29
C ALA A 67 -3.21 -8.56 5.04
N LEU A 68 -4.03 -7.88 4.23
CA LEU A 68 -3.58 -7.10 3.09
C LEU A 68 -2.68 -5.94 3.51
N PHE A 69 -3.10 -5.15 4.50
CA PHE A 69 -2.31 -4.03 5.00
C PHE A 69 -0.99 -4.50 5.60
N GLU A 70 -1.00 -5.60 6.35
CA GLU A 70 0.22 -6.19 6.90
C GLU A 70 1.21 -6.56 5.78
N THR A 71 0.73 -7.21 4.70
CA THR A 71 1.59 -7.56 3.56
C THR A 71 2.11 -6.30 2.84
N ILE A 72 1.28 -5.26 2.70
CA ILE A 72 1.70 -3.96 2.12
C ILE A 72 2.82 -3.33 2.98
N LEU A 73 2.67 -3.33 4.31
CA LEU A 73 3.67 -2.78 5.22
C LEU A 73 4.98 -3.59 5.19
N ARG A 74 4.90 -4.93 5.14
CA ARG A 74 6.08 -5.80 4.97
C ARG A 74 6.79 -5.55 3.63
N PHE A 75 6.04 -5.36 2.55
CA PHE A 75 6.59 -5.00 1.25
C PHE A 75 7.30 -3.65 1.31
N ALA A 76 6.65 -2.63 1.87
CA ALA A 76 7.23 -1.29 2.02
C ALA A 76 8.51 -1.31 2.87
N LYS A 77 8.52 -2.10 3.96
CA LYS A 77 9.71 -2.25 4.81
C LYS A 77 10.87 -2.92 4.06
N SER A 78 10.58 -3.97 3.29
CA SER A 78 11.59 -4.66 2.46
C SER A 78 12.17 -3.72 1.39
N GLN A 79 11.32 -2.90 0.77
CA GLN A 79 11.74 -1.88 -0.19
C GLN A 79 12.61 -0.80 0.47
N GLU A 80 12.26 -0.36 1.68
CA GLU A 80 13.06 0.61 2.45
C GLU A 80 14.45 0.05 2.78
N LEU A 81 14.54 -1.20 3.25
CA LEU A 81 15.82 -1.84 3.54
C LEU A 81 16.70 -1.98 2.29
N LEU A 82 16.11 -2.36 1.16
CA LEU A 82 16.78 -2.40 -0.12
C LEU A 82 17.33 -1.01 -0.51
N TYR A 83 16.50 0.03 -0.35
CA TYR A 83 16.89 1.40 -0.67
C TYR A 83 18.07 1.87 0.21
N ILE A 84 18.02 1.60 1.52
CA ILE A 84 19.13 1.92 2.44
C ILE A 84 20.41 1.19 2.03
N HIS A 85 20.32 -0.11 1.74
CA HIS A 85 21.48 -0.90 1.31
C HIS A 85 22.13 -0.35 0.04
N LEU A 86 21.32 0.05 -0.94
CA LEU A 86 21.79 0.67 -2.17
C LEU A 86 22.46 2.03 -1.93
N LEU A 87 21.91 2.83 -1.01
CA LEU A 87 22.51 4.11 -0.62
C LEU A 87 23.87 3.91 0.07
N GLU A 88 23.98 2.93 0.97
CA GLU A 88 25.23 2.59 1.66
C GLU A 88 26.30 2.11 0.68
N GLN A 89 25.94 1.22 -0.24
CA GLN A 89 26.84 0.73 -1.28
C GLN A 89 27.38 1.88 -2.15
N ARG A 90 26.50 2.81 -2.54
CA ARG A 90 26.89 3.99 -3.31
C ARG A 90 27.76 4.94 -2.50
N ALA A 91 27.48 5.13 -1.22
CA ALA A 91 28.30 5.96 -0.34
C ALA A 91 29.71 5.38 -0.15
N ALA A 92 29.83 4.07 0.07
CA ALA A 92 31.10 3.36 0.15
C ALA A 92 31.91 3.48 -1.15
N ALA A 93 31.26 3.31 -2.30
CA ALA A 93 31.89 3.50 -3.60
C ALA A 93 32.44 4.93 -3.79
N LYS A 94 31.69 5.96 -3.38
CA LYS A 94 32.18 7.36 -3.41
C LYS A 94 33.42 7.56 -2.53
N GLN A 95 33.44 6.99 -1.33
CA GLN A 95 34.58 7.10 -0.43
C GLN A 95 35.82 6.38 -0.99
N MET A 96 35.64 5.19 -1.59
CA MET A 96 36.73 4.46 -2.23
C MET A 96 37.30 5.20 -3.44
N ALA A 97 36.43 5.77 -4.28
CA ALA A 97 36.86 6.58 -5.42
C ALA A 97 37.64 7.83 -4.97
N ALA A 98 37.18 8.51 -3.92
CA ALA A 98 37.88 9.66 -3.34
C ALA A 98 39.24 9.28 -2.74
N ALA A 99 39.32 8.14 -2.04
CA ALA A 99 40.57 7.61 -1.50
C ALA A 99 41.56 7.21 -2.61
N ALA A 100 41.07 6.58 -3.68
CA ALA A 100 41.88 6.25 -4.85
C ALA A 100 42.45 7.52 -5.51
N ALA A 101 41.61 8.54 -5.72
CA ALA A 101 42.04 9.82 -6.28
C ALA A 101 43.09 10.52 -5.40
N ALA A 102 42.91 10.51 -4.08
CA ALA A 102 43.87 11.07 -3.13
C ALA A 102 45.23 10.32 -3.15
N ASN A 103 45.21 8.99 -3.24
CA ASN A 103 46.42 8.18 -3.34
C ASN A 103 47.17 8.42 -4.66
N THR A 104 46.44 8.55 -5.77
CA THR A 104 47.02 8.92 -7.06
C THR A 104 47.64 10.34 -7.03
N ALA A 105 47.00 11.29 -6.36
CA ALA A 105 47.56 12.63 -6.17
C ALA A 105 48.84 12.63 -5.31
N ALA A 106 48.96 11.70 -4.35
CA ALA A 106 50.15 11.52 -3.53
C ALA A 106 51.30 10.78 -4.25
N GLY A 107 51.14 10.41 -5.52
CA GLY A 107 52.14 9.70 -6.32
C GLY A 107 52.13 8.18 -6.15
N GLY A 108 51.17 7.62 -5.40
CA GLY A 108 50.92 6.19 -5.32
C GLY A 108 50.06 5.69 -6.49
N TRP A 109 50.22 4.43 -6.87
CA TRP A 109 49.28 3.79 -7.80
C TRP A 109 47.98 3.44 -7.07
N GLY A 110 46.84 3.53 -7.78
CA GLY A 110 45.47 3.53 -7.25
C GLY A 110 45.14 2.46 -6.19
N ALA A 111 44.08 2.71 -5.41
CA ALA A 111 43.64 1.77 -4.38
C ALA A 111 43.00 0.51 -4.99
N ALA A 112 43.17 -0.64 -4.34
CA ALA A 112 42.42 -1.86 -4.68
C ALA A 112 40.91 -1.59 -4.61
N GLY A 113 40.17 -1.98 -5.65
CA GLY A 113 38.72 -1.76 -5.75
C GLY A 113 38.29 -0.43 -6.39
N ALA A 114 39.23 0.40 -6.88
CA ALA A 114 38.89 1.66 -7.56
C ALA A 114 38.00 1.45 -8.80
N ALA A 115 38.28 0.42 -9.61
CA ALA A 115 37.48 0.09 -10.80
C ALA A 115 36.06 -0.40 -10.44
N GLU A 116 35.91 -1.15 -9.34
CA GLU A 116 34.60 -1.63 -8.85
C GLU A 116 33.78 -0.46 -8.26
N ALA A 117 34.44 0.46 -7.56
CA ALA A 117 33.82 1.68 -7.07
C ALA A 117 33.37 2.59 -8.22
N GLU A 118 34.19 2.74 -9.27
CA GLU A 118 33.84 3.53 -10.45
C GLU A 118 32.67 2.92 -11.24
N ALA A 119 32.63 1.58 -11.36
CA ALA A 119 31.50 0.85 -11.94
C ALA A 119 30.19 1.03 -11.15
N LEU A 120 30.25 1.00 -9.80
CA LEU A 120 29.10 1.24 -8.93
C LEU A 120 28.59 2.70 -8.94
N LEU A 121 29.42 3.64 -9.40
CA LEU A 121 29.07 5.05 -9.51
C LEU A 121 28.59 5.45 -10.91
N ALA A 122 28.86 4.63 -11.92
CA ALA A 122 28.42 4.85 -13.28
C ALA A 122 26.89 4.88 -13.36
N GLU A 123 26.34 5.92 -14.01
CA GLU A 123 24.90 6.04 -14.27
C GLU A 123 24.51 5.10 -15.41
N GLY A 124 24.24 3.82 -15.11
CA GLY A 124 23.76 2.89 -16.12
C GLY A 124 23.58 1.46 -15.64
N ASP A 125 24.54 0.94 -14.87
CA ASP A 125 24.47 -0.43 -14.38
C ASP A 125 23.86 -0.48 -12.97
N ALA A 126 22.79 -1.26 -12.85
CA ALA A 126 22.24 -1.57 -11.54
C ALA A 126 23.32 -2.30 -10.72
N PRO A 127 23.62 -1.84 -9.49
CA PRO A 127 24.60 -2.50 -8.66
C PRO A 127 24.18 -3.96 -8.43
N PRO A 128 25.13 -4.89 -8.23
CA PRO A 128 24.82 -6.29 -7.99
C PRO A 128 23.95 -6.41 -6.73
N LEU A 129 22.67 -6.67 -6.94
CA LEU A 129 21.69 -6.83 -5.88
C LEU A 129 21.79 -8.23 -5.28
N GLN A 130 21.79 -8.32 -3.95
CA GLN A 130 21.73 -9.62 -3.30
C GLN A 130 20.39 -10.30 -3.65
N PRO A 131 20.40 -11.57 -4.10
CA PRO A 131 19.19 -12.27 -4.55
C PRO A 131 18.06 -12.31 -3.51
N HIS A 132 18.42 -12.27 -2.23
CA HIS A 132 17.48 -12.29 -1.12
C HIS A 132 16.49 -11.11 -1.14
N PHE A 133 16.93 -9.89 -1.45
CA PHE A 133 16.04 -8.72 -1.51
C PHE A 133 15.00 -8.85 -2.62
N TYR A 134 15.42 -9.34 -3.78
CA TYR A 134 14.52 -9.57 -4.91
C TYR A 134 13.50 -10.65 -4.59
N GLU A 135 13.93 -11.78 -4.01
CA GLU A 135 13.02 -12.86 -3.63
C GLU A 135 12.03 -12.41 -2.54
N GLN A 136 12.45 -11.65 -1.54
CA GLN A 136 11.54 -11.10 -0.52
C GLN A 136 10.46 -10.22 -1.14
N LEU A 137 10.84 -9.25 -1.98
CA LEU A 137 9.89 -8.37 -2.67
C LEU A 137 8.93 -9.17 -3.56
N ARG A 138 9.45 -10.17 -4.29
CA ARG A 138 8.66 -11.05 -5.15
C ARG A 138 7.64 -11.87 -4.36
N VAL A 139 8.05 -12.45 -3.22
CA VAL A 139 7.18 -13.22 -2.33
C VAL A 139 6.08 -12.34 -1.76
N HIS A 140 6.40 -11.16 -1.23
CA HIS A 140 5.41 -10.23 -0.70
C HIS A 140 4.44 -9.72 -1.79
N ALA A 141 4.93 -9.46 -3.00
CA ALA A 141 4.09 -9.08 -4.12
C ALA A 141 3.12 -10.20 -4.53
N ALA A 142 3.58 -11.46 -4.55
CA ALA A 142 2.74 -12.61 -4.85
C ALA A 142 1.67 -12.84 -3.77
N GLN A 143 2.07 -12.77 -2.49
CA GLN A 143 1.15 -12.85 -1.33
C GLN A 143 0.05 -11.79 -1.42
N TYR A 144 0.43 -10.54 -1.70
CA TYR A 144 -0.54 -9.46 -1.88
C TYR A 144 -1.52 -9.74 -3.01
N ARG A 145 -1.07 -10.22 -4.17
CA ARG A 145 -1.98 -10.54 -5.29
C ARG A 145 -2.98 -11.62 -4.91
N GLN A 146 -2.54 -12.67 -4.22
CA GLN A 146 -3.40 -13.75 -3.76
C GLN A 146 -4.43 -13.26 -2.74
N GLN A 147 -3.98 -12.53 -1.70
CA GLN A 147 -4.85 -11.97 -0.68
C GLN A 147 -5.84 -10.97 -1.27
N PHE A 148 -5.40 -10.15 -2.22
CA PHE A 148 -6.25 -9.15 -2.86
C PHE A 148 -7.33 -9.81 -3.70
N ALA A 149 -7.00 -10.85 -4.48
CA ALA A 149 -7.99 -11.61 -5.24
C ALA A 149 -9.04 -12.25 -4.32
N ALA A 150 -8.62 -12.80 -3.18
CA ALA A 150 -9.53 -13.38 -2.19
C ALA A 150 -10.45 -12.32 -1.56
N PHE A 151 -9.89 -11.19 -1.15
CA PHE A 151 -10.64 -10.03 -0.65
C PHE A 151 -11.64 -9.51 -1.69
N PHE A 152 -11.19 -9.30 -2.92
CA PHE A 152 -12.01 -8.81 -4.02
C PHE A 152 -13.19 -9.75 -4.30
N ALA A 153 -12.96 -11.06 -4.32
CA ALA A 153 -14.03 -12.04 -4.47
C ALA A 153 -15.08 -11.98 -3.35
N GLN A 154 -14.67 -11.68 -2.11
CA GLN A 154 -15.59 -11.47 -0.99
C GLN A 154 -16.40 -10.19 -1.15
N VAL A 155 -15.75 -9.08 -1.51
CA VAL A 155 -16.41 -7.78 -1.76
C VAL A 155 -17.46 -7.88 -2.86
N THR A 156 -17.12 -8.52 -3.98
CA THR A 156 -18.04 -8.66 -5.14
C THR A 156 -19.26 -9.54 -4.83
N ARG A 157 -19.13 -10.50 -3.90
CA ARG A 157 -20.23 -11.37 -3.47
C ARG A 157 -21.01 -10.81 -2.28
N HIS A 158 -20.60 -9.66 -1.76
CA HIS A 158 -21.22 -9.08 -0.58
C HIS A 158 -22.65 -8.61 -0.88
N ALA A 159 -23.55 -8.72 0.10
CA ALA A 159 -24.97 -8.39 -0.09
C ALA A 159 -25.25 -6.88 -0.15
N SER A 160 -24.36 -6.05 0.40
CA SER A 160 -24.52 -4.59 0.40
C SER A 160 -24.12 -3.99 -0.95
N LEU A 161 -25.00 -3.19 -1.53
CA LEU A 161 -24.75 -2.47 -2.79
C LEU A 161 -23.51 -1.57 -2.72
N ASP A 162 -23.27 -0.89 -1.59
CA ASP A 162 -22.12 0.01 -1.42
C ASP A 162 -20.77 -0.72 -1.61
N LEU A 163 -20.65 -1.93 -1.06
CA LEU A 163 -19.46 -2.77 -1.23
C LEU A 163 -19.36 -3.33 -2.65
N THR A 164 -20.47 -3.61 -3.32
CA THR A 164 -20.46 -3.97 -4.75
C THR A 164 -19.97 -2.80 -5.61
N PHE A 165 -20.36 -1.55 -5.31
CA PHE A 165 -19.84 -0.36 -6.00
C PHE A 165 -18.35 -0.14 -5.74
N LEU A 166 -17.88 -0.43 -4.52
CA LEU A 166 -16.45 -0.43 -4.22
C LEU A 166 -15.69 -1.41 -5.12
N SER A 167 -16.22 -2.61 -5.37
CA SER A 167 -15.60 -3.58 -6.29
C SER A 167 -15.32 -2.95 -7.67
N PHE A 168 -16.29 -2.23 -8.23
CA PHE A 168 -16.11 -1.54 -9.51
C PHE A 168 -15.00 -0.48 -9.48
N ARG A 169 -14.84 0.25 -8.37
CA ARG A 169 -13.75 1.23 -8.21
C ARG A 169 -12.40 0.58 -8.02
N LEU A 170 -12.35 -0.54 -7.32
CA LEU A 170 -11.12 -1.28 -7.08
C LEU A 170 -10.55 -1.88 -8.37
N ASP A 171 -11.42 -2.26 -9.31
CA ASP A 171 -11.01 -2.80 -10.62
C ASP A 171 -11.51 -1.97 -11.81
N PHE A 172 -11.44 -0.65 -11.72
CA PHE A 172 -11.87 0.23 -12.81
C PHE A 172 -11.15 -0.04 -14.15
N ASN A 173 -9.91 -0.55 -14.10
CA ASN A 173 -9.11 -0.88 -15.28
C ASN A 173 -9.24 -2.34 -15.74
N ALA A 174 -10.10 -3.15 -15.11
CA ALA A 174 -10.19 -4.61 -15.31
C ALA A 174 -8.83 -5.33 -15.20
N TYR A 175 -7.90 -4.74 -14.46
CA TYR A 175 -6.55 -5.28 -14.28
C TYR A 175 -6.62 -6.59 -13.49
N TYR A 176 -7.50 -6.67 -12.50
CA TYR A 176 -7.60 -7.84 -11.63
C TYR A 176 -8.46 -8.95 -12.26
N GLU A 177 -9.50 -8.60 -13.02
CA GLU A 177 -10.21 -9.55 -13.88
C GLU A 177 -9.28 -10.20 -14.91
N SER A 178 -8.39 -9.43 -15.54
CA SER A 178 -7.43 -9.97 -16.52
C SER A 178 -6.39 -10.94 -15.89
N LEU A 179 -6.12 -10.81 -14.59
CA LEU A 179 -5.23 -11.68 -13.83
C LEU A 179 -5.92 -12.97 -13.32
N GLY A 180 -7.25 -12.96 -13.21
CA GLY A 180 -8.07 -14.12 -12.87
C GLY A 180 -8.50 -14.97 -14.08
N GLY A 181 -8.09 -14.58 -15.29
CA GLY A 181 -8.32 -15.32 -16.54
C GLY A 181 -7.26 -16.40 -16.78
N ALA A 182 -7.26 -17.45 -15.97
CA ALA A 182 -6.73 -18.79 -16.27
C ALA A 182 -7.34 -19.83 -15.31
#